data_AF-A0A644U494-F1
#
_entry.id   AF-A0A644U494-F1
#
_cell.length_a   1.000
_cell.length_b   1.000
_cell.length_c   1.000
_cell.angle_alpha   90.00
_cell.angle_beta   90.00
_cell.angle_gamma   90.00
#
_symmetry.space_group_name_H-M   'P 1'
#
loop_
_entity.id
_entity.type
_entity.pdbx_description
1 polymer ?
#
loop_
_entity_poly.entity_id
_entity_poly.type
_entity_poly.pdbx_seq_one_letter_code
_entity_poly.pdbx_strand_id
1 'polypeptide(L)'
;MRGVWAFGLLAVLAAPACAGEGTSAIEEPAGEAIWEASCARCHRDADKALARVSWALTGQLPPERAVWLRDFIANHHPPAHDKIEALAGWLAQR
;
A
#
# COMPACT_ATOMS: atom_id res chain seq x y z
N MET A 1 -60.12 -15.27 -2.51
CA MET A 1 -60.45 -14.00 -1.81
C MET A 1 -59.38 -12.99 -2.23
N ARG A 2 -59.63 -12.16 -3.26
CA ARG A 2 -60.14 -10.78 -3.19
C ARG A 2 -59.20 -9.79 -2.48
N GLY A 3 -58.63 -8.88 -3.28
CA GLY A 3 -58.10 -7.56 -2.86
C GLY A 3 -56.72 -7.61 -2.20
N VAL A 4 -55.83 -6.63 -2.34
CA VAL A 4 -56.01 -5.20 -2.63
C VAL A 4 -54.71 -4.67 -3.27
N TRP A 5 -54.85 -3.81 -4.27
CA TRP A 5 -53.78 -2.96 -4.80
C TRP A 5 -53.53 -1.79 -3.85
N ALA A 6 -52.27 -1.49 -3.57
CA ALA A 6 -51.85 -0.16 -3.11
C ALA A 6 -50.44 0.13 -3.64
N PHE A 7 -50.40 0.83 -4.78
CA PHE A 7 -49.23 1.58 -5.20
C PHE A 7 -49.05 2.76 -4.24
N GLY A 8 -47.97 2.75 -3.47
CA GLY A 8 -47.53 3.88 -2.65
C GLY A 8 -46.05 4.12 -2.93
N LEU A 9 -45.76 4.98 -3.90
CA LEU A 9 -44.44 5.60 -4.04
C LEU A 9 -44.27 6.55 -2.84
N LEU A 10 -43.32 6.26 -1.96
CA LEU A 10 -42.62 7.30 -1.19
C LEU A 10 -41.13 6.97 -1.20
N ALA A 11 -40.41 7.66 -2.08
CA ALA A 11 -38.97 7.75 -2.01
C ALA A 11 -38.60 8.65 -0.82
N VAL A 12 -37.93 8.09 0.18
CA VAL A 12 -37.17 8.87 1.16
C VAL A 12 -35.72 8.42 1.07
N LEU A 13 -34.94 9.26 0.39
CA LEU A 13 -33.49 9.28 0.46
C LEU A 13 -33.08 9.84 1.83
N ALA A 14 -32.36 9.07 2.64
CA ALA A 14 -31.39 9.59 3.61
C ALA A 14 -30.46 8.46 4.08
N ALA A 15 -29.18 8.64 3.80
CA ALA A 15 -28.08 7.69 3.95
C ALA A 15 -27.75 7.34 5.42
N PRO A 16 -27.06 6.20 5.66
CA PRO A 16 -26.57 5.84 6.99
C PRO A 16 -25.41 6.76 7.39
N ALA A 17 -25.56 7.44 8.53
CA ALA A 17 -24.48 8.10 9.22
C ALA A 17 -23.61 7.06 9.95
N CYS A 18 -22.70 6.42 9.22
CA CYS A 18 -21.56 5.75 9.84
C CYS A 18 -20.53 6.82 10.21
N ALA A 19 -20.72 7.43 11.38
CA ALA A 19 -19.66 8.17 12.06
C ALA A 19 -18.68 7.13 12.65
N GLY A 20 -17.76 6.65 11.81
CA GLY A 20 -16.54 5.99 12.25
C GLY A 20 -15.49 7.06 12.49
N GLU A 21 -15.07 7.19 13.74
CA GLU A 21 -13.98 8.04 14.21
C GLU A 21 -12.75 7.94 13.29
N GLY A 22 -12.13 9.09 13.06
CA GLY A 22 -11.00 9.26 12.17
C GLY A 22 -9.90 8.25 12.42
N THR A 23 -9.86 7.22 11.58
CA THR A 23 -8.58 6.75 11.09
C THR A 23 -8.01 7.92 10.30
N SER A 24 -6.97 8.55 10.84
CA SER A 24 -6.04 9.29 9.99
C SER A 24 -5.53 8.25 9.00
N ALA A 25 -6.19 8.16 7.85
CA ALA A 25 -5.67 7.47 6.70
C ALA A 25 -4.30 8.11 6.47
N ILE A 26 -3.24 7.36 6.79
CA ILE A 26 -1.91 7.68 6.32
C ILE A 26 -2.05 7.58 4.81
N GLU A 27 -2.27 8.72 4.17
CA GLU A 27 -2.32 8.81 2.73
C GLU A 27 -0.88 8.59 2.25
N GLU A 28 -0.55 7.30 2.09
CA GLU A 28 0.68 6.78 1.53
C GLU A 28 1.07 7.58 0.27
N PRO A 29 2.29 8.14 0.17
CA PRO A 29 2.95 8.18 -1.11
C PRO A 29 3.35 6.74 -1.42
N ALA A 30 2.43 5.99 -2.04
CA ALA A 30 2.56 4.57 -2.38
C ALA A 30 3.97 4.28 -2.92
N GLY A 31 4.68 3.29 -2.36
CA GLY A 31 6.15 3.19 -2.39
C GLY A 31 6.88 3.37 -3.72
N GLU A 32 6.20 3.27 -4.87
CA GLU A 32 6.68 3.71 -6.18
C GLU A 32 7.10 5.20 -6.19
N ALA A 33 6.33 6.10 -5.59
CA ALA A 33 6.67 7.52 -5.51
C ALA A 33 7.95 7.75 -4.69
N ILE A 34 8.14 6.97 -3.61
CA ILE A 34 9.35 7.02 -2.78
C ILE A 34 10.56 6.51 -3.58
N TRP A 35 10.38 5.43 -4.34
CA TRP A 35 11.39 4.88 -5.25
C TRP A 35 11.81 5.90 -6.30
N GLU A 36 10.86 6.54 -6.99
CA GLU A 36 11.14 7.55 -8.01
C GLU A 36 11.92 8.74 -7.43
N ALA A 37 11.52 9.21 -6.24
CA ALA A 37 12.16 10.35 -5.60
C ALA A 37 13.59 10.04 -5.08
N SER A 38 13.85 8.82 -4.61
CA SER A 38 15.05 8.52 -3.80
C SER A 38 15.99 7.50 -4.42
N CYS A 39 15.49 6.59 -5.28
CA CYS A 39 16.22 5.41 -5.74
C CYS A 39 16.41 5.39 -7.27
N ALA A 40 15.39 5.83 -8.02
CA ALA A 40 15.34 5.67 -9.48
C ALA A 40 16.49 6.37 -10.22
N ARG A 41 17.00 7.50 -9.70
CA ARG A 41 18.15 8.20 -10.29
C ARG A 41 19.37 7.29 -10.50
N CYS A 42 19.62 6.37 -9.57
CA CYS A 42 20.78 5.48 -9.60
C CYS A 42 20.41 4.07 -10.08
N HIS A 43 19.29 3.54 -9.61
CA HIS A 43 18.91 2.15 -9.88
C HIS A 43 18.13 1.98 -11.18
N ARG A 44 17.43 3.04 -11.64
CA ARG A 44 16.59 3.14 -12.85
C ARG A 44 15.39 2.20 -12.92
N ASP A 45 15.47 1.03 -12.34
CA ASP A 45 14.47 -0.05 -12.44
C ASP A 45 14.49 -0.85 -11.14
N ALA A 46 13.34 -0.94 -10.48
CA ALA A 46 13.20 -1.59 -9.18
C ALA A 46 13.37 -3.11 -9.26
N ASP A 47 12.90 -3.77 -10.34
CA ASP A 47 13.02 -5.22 -10.51
C ASP A 47 14.48 -5.61 -10.75
N LYS A 48 15.18 -4.85 -11.60
CA LYS A 48 16.62 -5.04 -11.82
C LYS A 48 17.45 -4.74 -10.57
N ALA A 49 16.99 -3.84 -9.70
CA ALA A 49 17.64 -3.61 -8.42
C ALA A 49 17.44 -4.79 -7.47
N LEU A 50 16.20 -5.28 -7.32
CA LEU A 50 15.87 -6.44 -6.48
C LEU A 50 16.58 -7.71 -6.96
N ALA A 51 16.73 -7.90 -8.27
CA ALA A 51 17.44 -9.05 -8.84
C ALA A 51 18.89 -9.18 -8.31
N ARG A 52 19.56 -8.06 -8.00
CA ARG A 52 20.93 -8.06 -7.45
C ARG A 52 21.03 -8.59 -6.02
N VAL A 53 19.92 -8.58 -5.29
CA VAL A 53 19.80 -9.09 -3.93
C VAL A 53 18.88 -10.31 -3.85
N SER A 54 18.54 -10.92 -4.99
CA SER A 54 17.62 -12.06 -5.08
C SER A 54 18.04 -13.25 -4.22
N TRP A 55 19.34 -13.44 -3.99
CA TRP A 55 19.88 -14.44 -3.06
C TRP A 55 19.33 -14.30 -1.63
N ALA A 56 18.96 -13.08 -1.20
CA ALA A 56 18.39 -12.82 0.12
C ALA A 56 16.86 -12.92 0.15
N LEU A 57 16.20 -12.76 -1.01
CA LEU A 57 14.73 -12.69 -1.12
C LEU A 57 14.10 -14.02 -1.57
N THR A 58 14.89 -14.91 -2.18
CA THR A 58 14.41 -16.17 -2.75
C THR A 58 13.78 -17.06 -1.66
N GLY A 59 12.55 -17.52 -1.91
CA GLY A 59 11.82 -18.37 -0.98
C GLY A 59 11.10 -17.63 0.16
N GLN A 60 11.24 -16.30 0.25
CA GLN A 60 10.50 -15.50 1.23
C GLN A 60 9.11 -15.12 0.69
N LEU A 61 8.10 -15.21 1.56
CA LEU A 61 6.79 -14.62 1.29
C LEU A 61 6.87 -13.09 1.47
N PRO A 62 5.89 -12.32 0.93
CA PRO A 62 5.95 -10.86 0.96
C PRO A 62 6.17 -10.24 2.36
N PRO A 63 5.57 -10.72 3.47
CA PRO A 63 5.79 -10.12 4.79
C PRO A 63 7.26 -10.23 5.25
N GLU A 64 7.89 -11.38 5.11
CA GLU A 64 9.29 -11.60 5.49
C GLU A 64 10.23 -10.82 4.58
N ARG A 65 9.88 -10.73 3.29
CA ARG A 65 10.61 -9.94 2.30
C ARG A 65 10.62 -8.45 2.67
N ALA A 66 9.48 -7.93 3.12
CA ALA A 66 9.37 -6.53 3.57
C ALA A 66 10.27 -6.25 4.78
N VAL A 67 10.32 -7.15 5.76
CA VAL A 67 11.19 -7.02 6.93
C VAL A 67 12.66 -6.95 6.52
N TRP A 68 13.11 -7.88 5.67
CA TRP A 68 14.50 -7.88 5.19
C TRP A 68 14.82 -6.61 4.39
N LEU A 69 13.91 -6.20 3.49
CA LEU A 69 14.10 -5.01 2.66
C LEU A 69 14.16 -3.73 3.49
N ARG A 70 13.33 -3.61 4.54
CA ARG A 70 13.38 -2.49 5.48
C ARG A 70 14.77 -2.39 6.12
N ASP A 71 15.27 -3.50 6.65
CA ASP A 71 16.56 -3.54 7.34
C ASP A 71 17.72 -3.27 6.36
N PHE A 72 17.63 -3.78 5.13
CA PHE A 72 18.58 -3.49 4.06
C PHE A 72 18.59 -2.00 3.68
N ILE A 73 17.41 -1.40 3.46
CA ILE A 73 17.26 0.00 3.07
C ILE A 73 17.75 0.94 4.18
N ALA A 74 17.50 0.61 5.45
CA ALA A 74 17.98 1.39 6.59
C ALA A 74 19.51 1.49 6.68
N ASN A 75 20.23 0.53 6.08
CA ASN A 75 21.69 0.50 5.99
C ASN A 75 22.22 0.89 4.60
N HIS A 76 21.34 1.22 3.66
CA HIS A 76 21.68 1.73 2.34
C HIS A 76 21.62 3.26 2.33
N HIS A 77 21.96 3.95 1.23
CA HIS A 77 21.69 5.40 1.11
C HIS A 77 20.20 5.67 1.36
N PRO A 78 19.82 6.18 2.55
CA PRO A 78 18.48 5.96 3.00
C PRO A 78 17.57 7.07 2.47
N PRO A 79 16.33 6.76 2.04
CA PRO A 79 15.28 7.77 2.08
C PRO A 79 15.06 8.20 3.55
N ALA A 80 14.27 9.25 3.78
CA ALA A 80 13.90 9.63 5.14
C ALA A 80 13.34 8.44 5.94
N HIS A 81 13.70 8.31 7.22
CA HIS A 81 13.43 7.10 8.01
C HIS A 81 11.94 6.73 8.09
N ASP A 82 11.06 7.74 8.06
CA ASP A 82 9.61 7.60 8.05
C ASP A 82 9.06 6.97 6.75
N LYS A 83 9.87 6.88 5.69
CA LYS A 83 9.49 6.34 4.37
C LYS A 83 9.96 4.91 4.14
N ILE A 84 10.81 4.36 5.01
CA ILE A 84 11.46 3.07 4.78
C ILE A 84 10.43 1.93 4.78
N GLU A 85 9.49 1.94 5.73
CA GLU A 85 8.47 0.89 5.85
C GLU A 85 7.57 0.82 4.60
N ALA A 86 7.07 1.96 4.14
CA ALA A 86 6.24 2.06 2.93
C ALA A 86 6.99 1.58 1.67
N LEU A 87 8.25 1.99 1.51
CA LEU A 87 9.08 1.55 0.39
C LEU A 87 9.36 0.04 0.44
N ALA A 88 9.69 -0.50 1.61
CA ALA A 88 9.98 -1.92 1.79
C ALA A 88 8.73 -2.78 1.51
N GLY A 89 7.55 -2.35 1.97
CA GLY A 89 6.29 -3.03 1.71
C GLY A 89 5.91 -3.04 0.23
N TRP A 90 6.17 -1.95 -0.50
CA TRP A 90 5.96 -1.89 -1.94
C TRP A 90 6.93 -2.81 -2.71
N LEU A 91 8.23 -2.74 -2.39
CA LEU A 91 9.26 -3.60 -3.02
C LEU A 91 9.02 -5.09 -2.75
N ALA A 92 8.46 -5.44 -1.59
CA ALA A 92 8.22 -6.83 -1.22
C ALA A 92 7.14 -7.55 -2.07
N GLN A 93 6.30 -6.80 -2.76
CA GLN A 93 5.25 -7.33 -3.64
C GLN A 93 5.75 -7.66 -5.06
N ARG A 94 7.02 -7.36 -5.35
CA ARG A 94 7.64 -7.45 -6.67
C ARG A 94 8.49 -8.72 -6.77
#